data_AF-H3NEB7-F1
#
_entry.id   AF-H3NEB7-F1
#
_cell.length_a   1.000
_cell.length_b   1.000
_cell.length_c   1.000
_cell.angle_alpha   90.00
_cell.angle_beta   90.00
_cell.angle_gamma   90.00
#
_symmetry.space_group_name_H-M   'P 1'
#
loop_
_entity.id
_entity.type
_entity.pdbx_description
1 polymer ?
#
loop_
_entity_poly.entity_id
_entity_poly.type
_entity_poly.pdbx_seq_one_letter_code
_entity_poly.pdbx_strand_id
1 'polypeptide(L)' 'MKKKFILEGLDCANCAAKMEKAINELDGVKEATVNFMTTKLVIDGEDEKMPTIIAEAEKIVKKIEPDTTMKKA' A
#
# COMPACT_ATOMS: atom_id res chain seq x y z
N MET A 1 -11.82 7.30 -3.72
CA MET A 1 -10.89 8.45 -3.62
C MET A 1 -9.49 7.89 -3.74
N LYS A 2 -8.63 8.52 -4.54
CA LYS A 2 -7.24 8.07 -4.74
C LYS A 2 -6.29 8.74 -3.76
N LYS A 3 -5.44 7.94 -3.10
CA LYS A 3 -4.28 8.38 -2.31
C LYS A 3 -3.02 7.73 -2.86
N LYS A 4 -1.90 8.45 -2.78
CA LYS A 4 -0.61 8.02 -3.33
C LYS A 4 0.45 8.07 -2.24
N PHE A 5 1.32 7.07 -2.24
CA PHE A 5 2.39 6.91 -1.28
C PHE A 5 3.68 6.45 -1.96
N ILE A 6 4.81 6.79 -1.36
CA ILE A 6 6.12 6.22 -1.64
C ILE A 6 6.43 5.18 -0.56
N LEU A 7 6.84 4.00 -0.99
CA LEU A 7 7.31 2.89 -0.16
C LEU A 7 8.84 2.97 -0.08
N GLU A 8 9.35 3.78 0.83
CA GLU A 8 10.80 3.92 1.02
C GLU A 8 11.38 2.65 1.62
N GLY A 9 12.49 2.16 1.06
CA GLY A 9 13.12 0.92 1.51
C GLY A 9 12.50 -0.35 0.93
N LEU A 10 11.56 -0.25 -0.02
CA LEU A 10 11.08 -1.39 -0.79
C LEU A 10 12.16 -1.85 -1.78
N ASP A 11 12.71 -3.05 -1.61
CA ASP A 11 13.78 -3.61 -2.46
C ASP A 11 13.44 -4.97 -3.09
N CYS A 12 12.29 -5.54 -2.74
CA CYS A 12 11.86 -6.85 -3.22
C CYS A 12 10.57 -6.79 -4.07
N ALA A 13 10.70 -7.10 -5.37
CA ALA A 13 9.55 -7.14 -6.30
C ALA A 13 8.45 -8.14 -5.88
N ASN A 14 8.84 -9.26 -5.28
CA ASN A 14 7.87 -10.26 -4.80
C ASN A 14 7.12 -9.75 -3.55
N CYS A 15 7.79 -9.00 -2.67
CA CYS A 15 7.13 -8.34 -1.54
C CYS A 15 6.13 -7.30 -2.04
N ALA A 16 6.51 -6.48 -3.03
CA ALA A 16 5.62 -5.51 -3.65
C ALA A 16 4.32 -6.15 -4.16
N ALA A 17 4.42 -7.27 -4.89
CA ALA A 17 3.25 -8.00 -5.39
C ALA A 17 2.37 -8.58 -4.26
N LYS A 18 2.99 -9.10 -3.19
CA LYS A 18 2.25 -9.58 -2.01
C LYS A 18 1.52 -8.46 -1.28
N MET A 19 2.17 -7.30 -1.13
CA MET A 19 1.57 -6.11 -0.50
C MET A 19 0.38 -5.63 -1.33
N GLU A 20 0.56 -5.49 -2.64
CA GLU A 20 -0.52 -5.08 -3.56
C GLU A 20 -1.74 -5.99 -3.41
N LYS A 21 -1.54 -7.31 -3.48
CA LYS A 21 -2.62 -8.27 -3.34
C LYS A 21 -3.32 -8.15 -1.98
N ALA A 22 -2.57 -8.11 -0.89
CA ALA A 22 -3.13 -8.03 0.46
C ALA A 22 -3.88 -6.71 0.71
N ILE A 23 -3.40 -5.59 0.17
CA ILE A 23 -4.08 -4.29 0.29
C ILE A 23 -5.37 -4.28 -0.53
N ASN A 24 -5.41 -4.93 -1.69
CA ASN A 24 -6.64 -5.08 -2.47
C ASN A 24 -7.73 -5.91 -1.75
N GLU A 25 -7.35 -6.76 -0.79
CA GLU A 25 -8.29 -7.56 0.00
C GLU A 25 -8.88 -6.79 1.21
N LEU A 26 -8.45 -5.55 1.46
CA LEU A 26 -8.98 -4.73 2.54
C LEU A 26 -10.40 -4.22 2.25
N ASP A 27 -11.24 -4.20 3.29
CA ASP A 27 -12.58 -3.63 3.20
C ASP A 27 -12.55 -2.14 2.82
N GLY A 28 -13.37 -1.77 1.83
CA GLY A 28 -13.44 -0.42 1.29
C GLY A 28 -12.37 -0.06 0.27
N VAL A 29 -11.41 -0.94 -0.03
CA VAL A 29 -10.49 -0.76 -1.16
C VAL A 29 -11.19 -1.18 -2.45
N LYS A 30 -11.15 -0.30 -3.45
CA LYS A 30 -11.63 -0.58 -4.82
C LYS A 30 -10.50 -1.12 -5.69
N GLU A 31 -9.32 -0.51 -5.56
CA GLU A 31 -8.13 -0.89 -6.30
C GLU A 31 -6.89 -0.38 -5.56
N ALA A 32 -5.88 -1.22 -5.41
CA ALA A 32 -4.54 -0.81 -5.00
C ALA A 32 -3.51 -1.30 -6.02
N THR A 33 -2.51 -0.47 -6.30
CA THR A 33 -1.40 -0.81 -7.20
C THR A 33 -0.08 -0.43 -6.57
N VAL A 34 0.92 -1.30 -6.69
CA VAL A 34 2.30 -1.10 -6.26
C VAL A 34 3.20 -1.19 -7.47
N ASN A 35 3.82 -0.08 -7.83
CA ASN A 35 4.85 -0.06 -8.86
C ASN A 35 6.22 -0.17 -8.20
N PHE A 36 6.78 -1.39 -8.21
CA PHE A 36 8.10 -1.69 -7.63
C PHE A 36 9.22 -0.77 -8.17
N MET A 37 9.26 -0.56 -9.49
CA MET A 37 10.29 0.26 -10.15
C MET A 37 10.32 1.72 -9.67
N THR A 38 9.16 2.25 -9.27
CA THR A 38 9.02 3.64 -8.81
C THR A 38 8.72 3.76 -7.32
N THR A 39 8.70 2.63 -6.60
CA THR A 39 8.29 2.48 -5.21
C THR A 39 6.95 3.15 -4.86
N LYS A 40 6.04 3.30 -5.83
CA LYS A 40 4.76 3.99 -5.64
C LYS A 40 3.65 3.00 -5.29
N LEU A 41 2.91 3.32 -4.23
CA LEU A 41 1.63 2.71 -3.88
C LEU A 41 0.51 3.70 -4.17
N VAL A 42 -0.50 3.27 -4.93
CA VAL A 42 -1.73 4.03 -5.16
C VAL A 42 -2.90 3.22 -4.63
N ILE A 43 -3.74 3.83 -3.80
CA ILE A 43 -4.95 3.21 -3.24
C ILE A 43 -6.16 4.04 -3.68
N ASP A 44 -7.11 3.41 -4.35
CA ASP A 44 -8.47 3.91 -4.55
C ASP A 44 -9.43 3.16 -3.63
N GLY A 45 -10.19 3.89 -2.84
CA GLY A 45 -11.14 3.31 -1.88
C GLY A 45 -12.26 4.25 -1.47
N GLU A 46 -13.12 3.78 -0.58
CA GLU A 46 -14.17 4.57 0.07
C GLU A 46 -13.55 5.71 0.90
N ASP A 47 -14.11 6.92 0.79
CA ASP A 47 -13.56 8.11 1.45
C ASP A 47 -13.63 8.00 2.98
N GLU A 48 -14.78 7.55 3.49
CA GLU A 48 -15.06 7.39 4.93
C GLU A 48 -14.14 6.35 5.58
N LYS A 49 -13.72 5.32 4.84
CA LYS A 49 -12.82 4.27 5.33
C LYS A 49 -11.35 4.54 5.04
N MET A 50 -11.02 5.59 4.28
CA MET A 50 -9.65 5.88 3.87
C MET A 50 -8.65 5.96 5.04
N PRO A 51 -8.96 6.57 6.20
CA PRO A 51 -8.05 6.55 7.34
C PRO A 51 -7.73 5.14 7.84
N THR A 52 -8.74 4.27 7.92
CA THR A 52 -8.61 2.86 8.34
C THR A 52 -7.84 2.05 7.30
N ILE A 53 -8.17 2.22 6.00
CA ILE A 53 -7.47 1.57 4.89
C ILE A 53 -5.98 1.90 4.94
N ILE A 54 -5.62 3.17 5.15
CA ILE A 54 -4.21 3.59 5.25
C ILE A 54 -3.52 2.92 6.42
N ALA A 55 -4.14 2.88 7.60
CA ALA A 55 -3.57 2.24 8.78
C ALA A 55 -3.36 0.73 8.60
N GLU A 56 -4.31 0.03 7.98
CA GLU A 56 -4.18 -1.40 7.67
C GLU A 56 -3.13 -1.65 6.57
N ALA A 57 -3.06 -0.79 5.55
CA ALA A 57 -2.04 -0.88 4.51
C ALA A 57 -0.62 -0.72 5.09
N GLU A 58 -0.40 0.21 6.03
CA GLU A 58 0.88 0.36 6.74
C GLU A 58 1.27 -0.91 7.49
N LYS A 59 0.32 -1.56 8.17
CA LYS A 59 0.56 -2.84 8.86
C LYS A 59 0.93 -3.95 7.88
N ILE A 60 0.25 -4.04 6.74
CA ILE A 60 0.56 -5.02 5.69
C ILE A 60 1.97 -4.80 5.14
N VAL A 61 2.32 -3.55 4.83
CA VAL A 61 3.67 -3.18 4.36
C VAL A 61 4.72 -3.64 5.37
N LYS A 62 4.58 -3.25 6.64
CA LYS A 62 5.52 -3.64 7.71
C LYS A 62 5.56 -5.15 7.98
N LYS A 63 4.46 -5.86 7.79
CA LYS A 63 4.42 -7.32 7.96
C LYS A 63 5.16 -8.06 6.84
N ILE A 64 5.09 -7.55 5.62
CA ILE A 64 5.71 -8.19 4.45
C ILE A 64 7.18 -7.77 4.34
N GLU A 65 7.49 -6.51 4.59
CA GLU A 65 8.85 -5.95 4.52
C GLU A 65 9.03 -4.92 5.66
N PRO A 66 9.56 -5.35 6.82
CA PRO A 66 9.65 -4.52 8.03
C PRO A 66 10.42 -3.22 7.85
N ASP A 67 11.39 -3.21 6.94
CA ASP A 67 12.26 -2.07 6.65
C ASP A 67 11.60 -1.02 5.76
N THR A 68 10.48 -1.37 5.09
CA THR A 68 9.76 -0.44 4.22
C THR A 68 8.91 0.56 5.01
N THR A 69 8.94 1.84 4.64
CA THR A 69 8.12 2.90 5.26
C THR A 69 7.22 3.57 4.23
N MET A 70 5.96 3.81 4.59
CA MET A 70 4.99 4.46 3.73
C MET A 70 4.97 5.97 3.97
N LYS A 71 5.23 6.77 2.94
CA LYS A 71 5.16 8.24 2.98
C LYS A 71 4.17 8.76 1.96
N LYS A 72 3.43 9.83 2.27
CA LYS A 72 2.55 10.47 1.27
C LYS A 72 3.40 11.04 0.12
N ALA A 73 2.97 10.75 -1.10
CA ALA A 73 3.61 11.24 -2.33
C ALA A 73 3.09 12.63 -2.73
#